data_AF-A0A2V2UIN3-F1
#
_entry.id   AF-A0A2V2UIN3-F1
#
_cell.length_a   1.000
_cell.length_b   1.000
_cell.length_c   1.000
_cell.angle_alpha   90.00
_cell.angle_beta   90.00
_cell.angle_gamma   90.00
#
_symmetry.space_group_name_H-M   'P 1'
#
loop_
_entity.id
_entity.type
_entity.pdbx_description
1 polymer ?
#
loop_
_entity_poly.entity_id
_entity_poly.type
_entity_poly.pdbx_seq_one_letter_code
_entity_poly.pdbx_strand_id
1 'polypeptide(L)'
;MFSPVLFPNLLRDVHEMTRHDAACMDELAAEVANEPSEYSPVLRRGLRVLRSTVNDSRLSTSALLPDRIRYASVKERAKMFSKYYGHFCAYYKSSCFVSVMLTRLAISTVGYFDESFYPAYVEDVDYSLRLRLLGFQERNVSYGKFVHRSKYNIRLSNKLELPDALWYRRVNSLSANDAYAMMKWDRPRACSGRCKEPYDGMVPADVWVKDEARIQRIRVYGHDEEQGVPRVEYDRTLLYPFTTKGR
;
A
#
# COMPACT_ATOMS: atom_id res chain seq x y z
N MET A 1 14.01 -9.24 18.42
CA MET A 1 13.66 -10.46 19.20
C MET A 1 12.25 -10.31 19.70
N PHE A 2 11.40 -11.31 19.47
CA PHE A 2 10.02 -11.38 19.95
C PHE A 2 9.97 -12.19 21.24
N SER A 3 9.13 -11.79 22.19
CA SER A 3 8.86 -12.61 23.37
C SER A 3 8.12 -13.89 22.96
N PRO A 4 8.36 -15.03 23.62
CA PRO A 4 7.74 -16.33 23.28
C PRO A 4 6.21 -16.30 23.25
N VAL A 5 5.58 -15.41 24.03
CA VAL A 5 4.12 -15.29 24.14
C VAL A 5 3.48 -14.43 23.07
N LEU A 6 4.25 -13.65 22.30
CA LEU A 6 3.69 -12.70 21.35
C LEU A 6 3.12 -13.43 20.13
N PHE A 7 3.95 -14.22 19.46
CA PHE A 7 3.57 -14.85 18.20
C PHE A 7 2.43 -15.88 18.35
N PRO A 8 2.43 -16.81 19.33
CA PRO A 8 1.34 -17.78 19.48
C PRO A 8 -0.01 -17.13 19.81
N ASN A 9 -0.04 -16.15 20.71
CA ASN A 9 -1.28 -15.44 21.05
C ASN A 9 -1.78 -14.59 19.87
N LEU A 10 -0.87 -13.94 19.15
CA LEU A 10 -1.22 -13.16 17.97
C LEU A 10 -1.82 -14.04 16.88
N LEU A 11 -1.22 -15.20 16.59
CA LEU A 11 -1.78 -16.15 15.64
C LEU A 11 -3.16 -16.64 16.05
N ARG A 12 -3.35 -17.00 17.33
CA ARG A 12 -4.65 -17.42 17.85
C ARG A 12 -5.70 -16.33 17.64
N ASP A 13 -5.39 -15.09 18.02
CA ASP A 13 -6.31 -13.97 17.88
C ASP A 13 -6.63 -13.68 16.41
N VAL A 14 -5.64 -13.72 15.51
CA VAL A 14 -5.88 -13.58 14.07
C VAL A 14 -6.83 -14.67 13.59
N HIS A 15 -6.54 -15.95 13.87
CA HIS A 15 -7.39 -17.06 13.44
C HIS A 15 -8.82 -16.95 13.95
N GLU A 16 -9.01 -16.59 15.22
CA GLU A 16 -10.33 -16.45 15.82
C GLU A 16 -11.10 -15.27 15.21
N MET A 17 -10.44 -14.12 15.06
CA MET A 17 -11.07 -12.88 14.60
C MET A 17 -11.28 -12.81 13.08
N THR A 18 -10.59 -13.64 12.29
CA THR A 18 -10.75 -13.74 10.83
C THR A 18 -11.48 -15.02 10.41
N ARG A 19 -12.09 -15.77 11.33
CA ARG A 19 -12.71 -17.07 11.04
C ARG A 19 -13.83 -17.02 9.98
N HIS A 20 -14.41 -15.84 9.76
CA HIS A 20 -15.48 -15.61 8.79
C HIS A 20 -14.99 -14.95 7.49
N ASP A 21 -13.70 -14.64 7.38
CA ASP A 21 -13.14 -13.96 6.19
C ASP A 21 -13.28 -14.84 4.95
N ALA A 22 -13.15 -16.17 5.10
CA ALA A 22 -13.23 -17.12 3.98
C ALA A 22 -14.57 -17.01 3.21
N ALA A 23 -15.70 -17.00 3.93
CA ALA A 23 -17.01 -16.88 3.29
C ALA A 23 -17.17 -15.53 2.55
N CYS A 24 -16.67 -14.43 3.15
CA CYS A 24 -16.66 -13.13 2.49
C CYS A 24 -15.78 -13.14 1.23
N MET A 25 -14.61 -13.77 1.30
CA MET A 25 -13.73 -13.91 0.14
C MET A 25 -14.38 -14.73 -0.98
N ASP A 26 -15.10 -15.80 -0.66
CA ASP A 26 -15.83 -16.62 -1.64
C ASP A 26 -16.95 -15.84 -2.31
N GLU A 27 -17.72 -15.05 -1.54
CA GLU A 27 -18.75 -14.15 -2.08
C GLU A 27 -18.16 -13.09 -3.01
N LEU A 28 -17.06 -12.44 -2.58
CA LEU A 28 -16.36 -11.45 -3.40
C LEU A 28 -15.78 -12.08 -4.67
N ALA A 29 -15.24 -13.28 -4.58
CA ALA A 29 -14.72 -14.01 -5.75
C ALA A 29 -15.83 -14.33 -6.74
N ALA A 30 -17.00 -14.79 -6.25
CA ALA A 30 -18.17 -15.04 -7.08
C ALA A 30 -18.70 -13.74 -7.72
N GLU A 31 -18.74 -12.63 -6.98
CA GLU A 31 -19.11 -11.31 -7.51
C GLU A 31 -18.15 -10.89 -8.62
N VAL A 32 -16.84 -10.88 -8.32
CA VAL A 32 -15.75 -10.50 -9.23
C VAL A 32 -15.76 -11.34 -10.51
N ALA A 33 -16.06 -12.63 -10.42
CA ALA A 33 -16.15 -13.54 -11.57
C ALA A 33 -17.33 -13.24 -12.50
N ASN A 34 -18.42 -12.66 -11.94
CA ASN A 34 -19.60 -12.25 -12.70
C ASN A 34 -19.56 -10.78 -13.11
N GLU A 35 -18.56 -10.01 -12.66
CA GLU A 35 -18.43 -8.62 -13.07
C GLU A 35 -18.14 -8.52 -14.58
N PRO A 36 -18.63 -7.44 -15.22
CA PRO A 36 -18.32 -7.14 -16.61
C PRO A 36 -16.80 -7.25 -16.87
N SER A 37 -16.38 -8.24 -17.67
CA SER A 37 -15.02 -8.29 -18.20
C SER A 37 -14.86 -7.29 -19.35
N GLU A 38 -13.68 -7.23 -19.97
CA GLU A 38 -13.39 -6.42 -21.18
C GLU A 38 -14.40 -6.62 -22.34
N TYR A 39 -15.30 -7.60 -22.23
CA TYR A 39 -16.39 -7.95 -23.13
C TYR A 39 -17.79 -7.42 -22.74
N SER A 40 -17.93 -6.53 -21.74
CA SER A 40 -19.25 -6.24 -21.15
C SER A 40 -19.73 -4.78 -21.27
N PRO A 41 -21.06 -4.51 -21.38
CA PRO A 41 -21.61 -3.26 -21.92
C PRO A 41 -21.49 -2.01 -21.03
N VAL A 42 -20.98 -2.13 -19.80
CA VAL A 42 -20.83 -1.01 -18.84
C VAL A 42 -19.73 -0.02 -19.28
N LEU A 43 -18.93 -0.39 -20.30
CA LEU A 43 -18.00 0.48 -21.01
C LEU A 43 -18.65 1.68 -21.74
N ARG A 44 -19.98 1.83 -21.77
CA ARG A 44 -20.64 3.03 -22.33
C ARG A 44 -20.27 4.35 -21.63
N ARG A 45 -19.53 4.32 -20.51
CA ARG A 45 -18.99 5.51 -19.82
C ARG A 45 -17.45 5.58 -19.73
N GLY A 46 -16.71 4.70 -20.43
CA GLY A 46 -15.25 4.79 -20.52
C GLY A 46 -14.42 4.31 -19.31
N LEU A 47 -15.05 3.69 -18.30
CA LEU A 47 -14.34 3.08 -17.17
C LEU A 47 -13.81 1.69 -17.57
N ARG A 48 -12.48 1.52 -17.62
CA ARG A 48 -11.83 0.22 -17.85
C ARG A 48 -11.74 -0.58 -16.56
N VAL A 49 -11.88 -1.91 -16.67
CA VAL A 49 -11.63 -2.85 -15.57
C VAL A 49 -10.16 -2.74 -15.15
N LEU A 50 -9.91 -2.45 -13.87
CA LEU A 50 -8.56 -2.27 -13.31
C LEU A 50 -8.17 -3.49 -12.49
N ARG A 51 -7.89 -4.62 -13.15
CA ARG A 51 -7.47 -5.86 -12.47
C ARG A 51 -6.21 -6.42 -13.11
N SER A 52 -5.19 -6.67 -12.29
CA SER A 52 -3.97 -7.32 -12.74
C SER A 52 -4.22 -8.75 -13.16
N THR A 53 -3.70 -9.12 -14.33
CA THR A 53 -3.38 -10.52 -14.63
C THR A 53 -1.94 -10.77 -14.17
N VAL A 54 -1.58 -12.04 -13.91
CA VAL A 54 -0.22 -12.43 -13.46
C VAL A 54 0.90 -11.87 -14.34
N ASN A 55 0.61 -11.50 -15.59
CA ASN A 55 1.56 -10.99 -16.58
C ASN A 55 1.53 -9.47 -16.77
N ASP A 56 0.63 -8.74 -16.09
CA ASP A 56 0.57 -7.27 -16.14
C ASP A 56 0.69 -6.66 -14.74
N SER A 57 1.93 -6.34 -14.37
CA SER A 57 2.28 -5.67 -13.11
C SER A 57 1.89 -4.18 -13.07
N ARG A 58 1.21 -3.66 -14.10
CA ARG A 58 0.76 -2.25 -14.18
C ARG A 58 -0.65 -2.04 -13.61
N LEU A 59 -1.34 -3.10 -13.20
CA LEU A 59 -2.74 -3.09 -12.76
C LEU A 59 -2.88 -3.42 -11.27
N SER A 60 -4.04 -3.09 -10.69
CA SER A 60 -4.34 -3.36 -9.27
C SER A 60 -4.23 -4.85 -8.94
N THR A 61 -3.48 -5.17 -7.87
CA THR A 61 -3.35 -6.53 -7.35
C THR A 61 -4.48 -6.92 -6.39
N SER A 62 -5.51 -6.08 -6.27
CA SER A 62 -6.74 -6.34 -5.50
C SER A 62 -7.69 -7.28 -6.24
N ALA A 63 -7.30 -8.55 -6.33
CA ALA A 63 -8.02 -9.57 -7.09
C ALA A 63 -9.49 -9.74 -6.69
N LEU A 64 -9.84 -9.49 -5.42
CA LEU A 64 -11.18 -9.67 -4.87
C LEU A 64 -11.90 -8.34 -4.57
N LEU A 65 -11.41 -7.21 -5.08
CA LEU A 65 -12.14 -5.94 -4.95
C LEU A 65 -13.10 -5.76 -6.13
N PRO A 66 -14.43 -5.84 -5.92
CA PRO A 66 -15.41 -5.64 -6.99
C PRO A 66 -15.46 -4.15 -7.39
N ASP A 67 -15.81 -3.90 -8.65
CA ASP A 67 -15.95 -2.57 -9.23
C ASP A 67 -16.97 -1.72 -8.48
N ARG A 68 -18.06 -2.31 -7.96
CA ARG A 68 -19.01 -1.55 -7.13
C ARG A 68 -18.33 -0.95 -5.91
N ILE A 69 -17.33 -1.64 -5.33
CA ILE A 69 -16.59 -1.14 -4.17
C ILE A 69 -15.50 -0.18 -4.66
N ARG A 70 -14.73 -0.55 -5.68
CA ARG A 70 -13.63 0.25 -6.25
C ARG A 70 -14.07 1.67 -6.58
N TYR A 71 -15.24 1.81 -7.21
CA TYR A 71 -15.78 3.10 -7.68
C TYR A 71 -16.82 3.72 -6.76
N ALA A 72 -17.19 3.07 -5.65
CA ALA A 72 -18.09 3.67 -4.66
C ALA A 72 -17.49 4.92 -4.03
N SER A 73 -18.34 5.79 -3.47
CA SER A 73 -17.89 6.96 -2.75
C SER A 73 -17.07 6.57 -1.51
N VAL A 74 -16.18 7.47 -1.03
CA VAL A 74 -15.40 7.26 0.20
C VAL A 74 -16.29 6.84 1.38
N LYS A 75 -17.48 7.45 1.51
CA LYS A 75 -18.42 7.18 2.60
C LYS A 75 -19.00 5.77 2.53
N GLU A 76 -19.23 5.25 1.33
CA GLU A 76 -19.73 3.90 1.12
C GLU A 76 -18.61 2.88 1.32
N ARG A 77 -17.43 3.12 0.72
CA ARG A 77 -16.27 2.23 0.87
C ARG A 77 -15.85 2.06 2.32
N ALA A 78 -15.86 3.15 3.11
CA ALA A 78 -15.52 3.10 4.53
C ALA A 78 -16.44 2.17 5.37
N LYS A 79 -17.58 1.73 4.83
CA LYS A 79 -18.48 0.79 5.50
C LYS A 79 -18.26 -0.66 5.07
N MET A 80 -17.58 -0.90 3.95
CA MET A 80 -17.57 -2.19 3.28
C MET A 80 -16.92 -3.27 4.11
N PHE A 81 -15.73 -2.98 4.64
CA PHE A 81 -15.01 -3.91 5.49
C PHE A 81 -15.01 -3.50 6.97
N SER A 82 -16.00 -2.69 7.38
CA SER A 82 -16.12 -2.13 8.74
C SER A 82 -16.23 -3.17 9.85
N LYS A 83 -16.61 -4.41 9.53
CA LYS A 83 -16.70 -5.53 10.46
C LYS A 83 -15.47 -6.46 10.42
N TYR A 84 -14.55 -6.24 9.49
CA TYR A 84 -13.39 -7.10 9.28
C TYR A 84 -12.12 -6.41 9.75
N TYR A 85 -11.22 -7.20 10.33
CA TYR A 85 -9.87 -6.74 10.64
C TYR A 85 -9.02 -6.82 9.37
N GLY A 86 -8.33 -5.72 9.06
CA GLY A 86 -7.42 -5.72 7.93
C GLY A 86 -5.99 -6.05 8.34
N HIS A 87 -5.62 -5.65 9.55
CA HIS A 87 -4.29 -5.92 10.08
C HIS A 87 -4.25 -5.89 11.61
N PHE A 88 -3.23 -6.58 12.13
CA PHE A 88 -2.93 -6.71 13.54
C PHE A 88 -1.51 -6.23 13.80
N CYS A 89 -1.37 -5.28 14.72
CA CYS A 89 -0.08 -4.69 15.07
C CYS A 89 0.32 -5.10 16.49
N ALA A 90 1.53 -5.62 16.66
CA ALA A 90 2.14 -5.68 17.98
C ALA A 90 2.47 -4.24 18.41
N TYR A 91 1.86 -3.78 19.50
CA TYR A 91 1.83 -2.36 19.83
C TYR A 91 3.24 -1.76 19.98
N TYR A 92 3.57 -0.83 19.09
CA TYR A 92 4.68 0.10 19.25
C TYR A 92 4.16 1.49 18.88
N LYS A 93 3.85 2.30 19.90
CA LYS A 93 3.58 3.75 19.82
C LYS A 93 3.11 4.25 18.44
N SER A 94 1.89 3.83 18.08
CA SER A 94 1.04 4.34 16.99
C SER A 94 1.54 4.19 15.54
N SER A 95 0.70 3.55 14.72
CA SER A 95 0.52 3.78 13.27
C SER A 95 1.65 3.44 12.28
N CYS A 96 2.51 2.47 12.58
CA CYS A 96 3.55 2.00 11.65
C CYS A 96 3.63 0.47 11.68
N PHE A 97 3.82 -0.18 10.52
CA PHE A 97 3.91 -1.64 10.39
C PHE A 97 5.28 -2.18 10.84
N VAL A 98 5.69 -1.80 12.04
CA VAL A 98 6.94 -2.29 12.64
C VAL A 98 6.86 -3.80 12.89
N SER A 99 5.67 -4.30 13.23
CA SER A 99 5.37 -5.71 13.45
C SER A 99 3.88 -5.93 13.15
N VAL A 100 3.58 -6.40 11.94
CA VAL A 100 2.22 -6.52 11.43
C VAL A 100 1.90 -7.95 10.98
N MET A 101 0.66 -8.37 11.19
CA MET A 101 0.03 -9.44 10.43
C MET A 101 -1.09 -8.85 9.57
N LEU A 102 -1.04 -9.12 8.27
CA LEU A 102 -2.08 -8.72 7.32
C LEU A 102 -3.05 -9.88 7.12
N THR A 103 -4.35 -9.59 7.08
CA THR A 103 -5.35 -10.63 6.79
C THR A 103 -5.37 -10.94 5.31
N ARG A 104 -5.72 -12.19 4.95
CA ARG A 104 -5.83 -12.60 3.55
C ARG A 104 -6.91 -11.79 2.82
N LEU A 105 -8.02 -11.48 3.50
CA LEU A 105 -9.08 -10.61 2.97
C LEU A 105 -8.54 -9.21 2.64
N ALA A 106 -7.75 -8.60 3.54
CA ALA A 106 -7.10 -7.33 3.27
C ALA A 106 -6.17 -7.38 2.06
N ILE A 107 -5.26 -8.35 1.99
CA ILE A 107 -4.33 -8.48 0.84
C ILE A 107 -5.11 -8.64 -0.47
N SER A 108 -6.19 -9.43 -0.45
CA SER A 108 -6.97 -9.73 -1.64
C SER A 108 -7.84 -8.56 -2.13
N THR A 109 -8.12 -7.56 -1.28
CA THR A 109 -9.03 -6.44 -1.59
C THR A 109 -8.35 -5.08 -1.63
N VAL A 110 -7.30 -4.87 -0.81
CA VAL A 110 -6.46 -3.66 -0.80
C VAL A 110 -5.35 -3.76 -1.84
N GLY A 111 -4.92 -4.97 -2.17
CA GLY A 111 -3.82 -5.26 -3.08
C GLY A 111 -2.50 -5.35 -2.33
N TYR A 112 -1.40 -5.19 -3.05
CA TYR A 112 -0.03 -5.26 -2.53
C TYR A 112 0.46 -3.87 -2.14
N PHE A 113 1.66 -3.81 -1.55
CA PHE A 113 2.36 -2.55 -1.30
C PHE A 113 2.68 -1.85 -2.63
N ASP A 114 2.64 -0.51 -2.62
CA ASP A 114 3.02 0.28 -3.78
C ASP A 114 4.54 0.33 -3.92
N GLU A 115 5.07 -0.38 -4.91
CA GLU A 115 6.51 -0.52 -5.16
C GLU A 115 7.16 0.78 -5.65
N SER A 116 6.40 1.83 -5.92
CA SER A 116 6.95 3.16 -6.23
C SER A 116 7.52 3.85 -4.98
N PHE A 117 7.14 3.39 -3.78
CA PHE A 117 7.85 3.74 -2.54
C PHE A 117 9.17 2.95 -2.49
N TYR A 118 10.24 3.59 -2.94
CA TYR A 118 11.56 2.98 -3.11
C TYR A 118 12.66 3.90 -2.55
N PRO A 119 13.67 3.36 -1.85
CA PRO A 119 13.92 1.94 -1.58
C PRO A 119 13.31 1.44 -0.25
N ALA A 120 12.85 2.34 0.61
CA ALA A 120 12.23 2.01 1.89
C ALA A 120 11.42 3.18 2.45
N TYR A 121 10.52 2.89 3.39
CA TYR A 121 9.66 3.81 4.12
C TYR A 121 8.48 4.37 3.32
N VAL A 122 7.38 4.57 4.07
CA VAL A 122 6.08 5.11 3.63
C VAL A 122 5.16 4.09 2.94
N GLU A 123 5.67 2.92 2.54
CA GLU A 123 4.87 1.84 1.96
C GLU A 123 3.80 1.31 2.94
N ASP A 124 4.14 1.23 4.22
CA ASP A 124 3.24 0.77 5.27
C ASP A 124 2.14 1.81 5.58
N VAL A 125 2.52 3.08 5.56
CA VAL A 125 1.63 4.22 5.67
C VAL A 125 0.62 4.23 4.51
N ASP A 126 1.09 4.08 3.28
CA ASP A 126 0.25 4.00 2.08
C ASP A 126 -0.78 2.87 2.22
N TYR A 127 -0.31 1.67 2.60
CA TYR A 127 -1.17 0.51 2.78
C TYR A 127 -2.22 0.72 3.88
N SER A 128 -1.82 1.31 5.02
CA SER A 128 -2.72 1.66 6.12
C SER A 128 -3.80 2.66 5.70
N LEU A 129 -3.47 3.65 4.86
CA LEU A 129 -4.45 4.59 4.32
C LEU A 129 -5.46 3.88 3.40
N ARG A 130 -5.00 2.99 2.53
CA ARG A 130 -5.88 2.20 1.65
C ARG A 130 -6.82 1.27 2.44
N LEU A 131 -6.30 0.61 3.48
CA LEU A 131 -7.11 -0.17 4.42
C LEU A 131 -8.25 0.66 5.03
N ARG A 132 -7.93 1.86 5.53
CA ARG A 132 -8.92 2.76 6.13
C ARG A 132 -9.96 3.26 5.13
N LEU A 133 -9.56 3.52 3.88
CA LEU A 133 -10.48 3.90 2.80
C LEU A 133 -11.49 2.80 2.46
N LEU A 134 -11.12 1.53 2.67
CA LEU A 134 -12.01 0.38 2.52
C LEU A 134 -12.76 0.01 3.82
N GLY A 135 -12.50 0.72 4.92
CA GLY A 135 -13.19 0.55 6.19
C GLY A 135 -12.65 -0.55 7.10
N PHE A 136 -11.52 -1.17 6.79
CA PHE A 136 -10.95 -2.21 7.65
C PHE A 136 -10.60 -1.70 9.04
N GLN A 137 -10.79 -2.56 10.05
CA GLN A 137 -10.34 -2.30 11.40
C GLN A 137 -8.86 -2.61 11.58
N GLU A 138 -8.20 -1.82 12.44
CA GLU A 138 -6.86 -2.06 12.97
C GLU A 138 -6.97 -2.69 14.36
N ARG A 139 -6.24 -3.77 14.62
CA ARG A 139 -6.13 -4.37 15.95
C ARG A 139 -4.73 -4.20 16.51
N ASN A 140 -4.58 -3.38 17.55
CA ASN A 140 -3.34 -3.31 18.32
C ASN A 140 -3.39 -4.35 19.47
N VAL A 141 -2.34 -5.18 19.58
CA VAL A 141 -2.20 -6.16 20.66
C VAL A 141 -1.18 -5.70 21.69
N SER A 142 -1.51 -5.90 22.97
CA SER A 142 -0.72 -5.44 24.12
C SER A 142 0.04 -6.56 24.84
N TYR A 143 -0.18 -7.82 24.47
CA TYR A 143 0.55 -8.95 25.05
C TYR A 143 1.88 -9.16 24.35
N GLY A 144 2.85 -9.67 25.12
CA GLY A 144 4.20 -9.89 24.63
C GLY A 144 4.97 -8.60 24.36
N LYS A 145 6.23 -8.75 23.97
CA LYS A 145 7.17 -7.66 23.69
C LYS A 145 7.98 -8.00 22.47
N PHE A 146 8.44 -6.96 21.78
CA PHE A 146 9.44 -7.12 20.74
C PHE A 146 10.42 -5.96 20.77
N VAL A 147 11.65 -6.22 20.35
CA VAL A 147 12.70 -5.21 20.25
C VAL A 147 12.70 -4.64 18.84
N HIS A 148 12.28 -3.38 18.70
CA HIS A 148 12.42 -2.61 17.47
C HIS A 148 13.66 -1.71 17.53
N ARG A 149 14.60 -1.89 16.60
CA ARG A 149 15.74 -0.98 16.42
C ARG A 149 15.40 0.11 15.41
N SER A 150 14.70 1.15 15.88
CA SER A 150 14.28 2.27 15.02
C SER A 150 15.44 2.90 14.26
N LYS A 151 15.21 3.23 12.97
CA LYS A 151 16.17 3.88 12.07
C LYS A 151 17.54 3.20 12.04
N TYR A 152 17.60 1.87 12.23
CA TYR A 152 18.88 1.17 12.30
C TYR A 152 19.66 1.28 10.98
N ASN A 153 19.00 1.04 9.84
CA ASN A 153 19.62 1.11 8.51
C ASN A 153 20.19 2.50 8.23
N ILE A 154 19.44 3.57 8.51
CA ILE A 154 19.92 4.96 8.38
C ILE A 154 21.13 5.24 9.28
N ARG A 155 21.07 4.81 10.55
CA ARG A 155 22.18 5.03 11.49
C ARG A 155 23.43 4.25 11.10
N LEU A 156 23.25 3.05 10.55
CA LEU A 156 24.33 2.18 10.14
C LEU A 156 24.97 2.68 8.84
N SER A 157 24.17 3.09 7.85
CA SER A 157 24.66 3.63 6.58
C SER A 157 25.52 4.89 6.76
N ASN A 158 25.25 5.68 7.80
CA ASN A 158 26.04 6.87 8.12
C ASN A 158 27.39 6.57 8.80
N LYS A 159 27.66 5.31 9.16
CA LYS A 159 28.89 4.90 9.86
C LYS A 159 29.78 3.97 9.06
N LEU A 160 29.27 3.40 7.97
CA LEU A 160 29.97 2.40 7.18
C LEU A 160 30.34 2.99 5.82
N GLU A 161 31.56 2.70 5.37
CA GLU A 161 32.07 3.05 4.04
C GLU A 161 32.00 1.84 3.08
N LEU A 162 30.93 1.04 3.21
CA LEU A 162 30.63 -0.07 2.30
C LEU A 162 29.79 0.43 1.11
N PRO A 163 29.91 -0.16 -0.10
CA PRO A 163 29.15 0.26 -1.28
C PRO A 163 27.64 0.42 -1.03
N ASP A 164 27.00 -0.56 -0.38
CA ASP A 164 25.56 -0.51 -0.08
C ASP A 164 25.19 0.57 0.94
N ALA A 165 26.07 0.85 1.91
CA ALA A 165 25.88 1.89 2.90
C ALA A 165 25.96 3.29 2.27
N LEU A 166 26.95 3.48 1.38
CA LEU A 166 27.12 4.70 0.59
C LEU A 166 25.92 4.91 -0.34
N TRP A 167 25.51 3.86 -1.06
CA TRP A 167 24.35 3.87 -1.92
C TRP A 167 23.09 4.28 -1.18
N TYR A 168 22.80 3.61 -0.07
CA TYR A 168 21.63 3.91 0.74
C TYR A 168 21.66 5.31 1.32
N ARG A 169 22.85 5.80 1.75
CA ARG A 169 23.03 7.17 2.26
C ARG A 169 22.67 8.22 1.21
N ARG A 170 23.13 8.05 -0.03
CA ARG A 170 22.80 8.95 -1.16
C ARG A 170 21.32 8.88 -1.50
N VAL A 171 20.77 7.68 -1.66
CA VAL A 171 19.35 7.52 -2.00
C VAL A 171 18.43 8.09 -0.92
N ASN A 172 18.74 7.84 0.35
CA ASN A 172 17.96 8.35 1.48
C ASN A 172 17.99 9.89 1.56
N SER A 173 19.06 10.56 1.12
CA SER A 173 19.13 12.03 1.11
C SER A 173 18.22 12.69 0.07
N LEU A 174 17.69 11.93 -0.89
CA LEU A 174 16.79 12.46 -1.92
C LEU A 174 15.38 12.75 -1.38
N SER A 175 14.98 12.17 -0.25
CA SER A 175 13.60 12.23 0.24
C SER A 175 12.55 11.88 -0.84
N ALA A 176 12.91 10.99 -1.77
CA ALA A 176 12.10 10.67 -2.93
C ALA A 176 10.70 10.13 -2.55
N ASN A 177 10.60 9.37 -1.46
CA ASN A 177 9.33 8.84 -0.95
C ASN A 177 8.46 9.91 -0.30
N ASP A 178 9.03 10.93 0.35
CA ASP A 178 8.26 12.07 0.86
C ASP A 178 7.64 12.84 -0.32
N ALA A 179 8.41 13.07 -1.40
CA ALA A 179 7.90 13.71 -2.62
C ALA A 179 6.78 12.89 -3.27
N TYR A 180 6.94 11.57 -3.36
CA TYR A 180 5.89 10.70 -3.90
C TYR A 180 4.64 10.66 -3.01
N ALA A 181 4.81 10.59 -1.69
CA ALA A 181 3.70 10.66 -0.73
C ALA A 181 2.94 11.98 -0.82
N MET A 182 3.65 13.11 -0.98
CA MET A 182 3.02 14.41 -1.24
C MET A 182 2.15 14.37 -2.50
N MET A 183 2.66 13.81 -3.60
CA MET A 183 1.90 13.73 -4.84
C MET A 183 0.69 12.79 -4.75
N LYS A 184 0.85 11.64 -4.08
CA LYS A 184 -0.20 10.64 -3.95
C LYS A 184 -1.24 11.01 -2.91
N TRP A 185 -0.85 11.54 -1.76
CA TRP A 185 -1.73 11.70 -0.60
C TRP A 185 -1.92 13.15 -0.15
N ASP A 186 -1.29 14.12 -0.84
CA ASP A 186 -1.26 15.54 -0.48
C ASP A 186 -0.66 15.78 0.92
N ARG A 187 0.31 14.93 1.31
CA ARG A 187 1.03 15.03 2.61
C ARG A 187 2.29 14.17 2.61
N PRO A 188 3.36 14.57 3.34
CA PRO A 188 4.65 13.87 3.28
C PRO A 188 4.69 12.68 4.25
N ARG A 189 3.82 12.66 5.28
CA ARG A 189 3.72 11.59 6.29
C ARG A 189 2.26 11.42 6.70
N ALA A 190 1.81 10.20 7.02
CA ALA A 190 0.48 9.98 7.58
C ALA A 190 0.50 9.86 9.10
N CYS A 191 -0.30 10.70 9.79
CA CYS A 191 -1.49 10.31 10.56
C CYS A 191 -1.89 11.37 11.61
N SER A 192 -2.85 12.24 11.23
CA SER A 192 -4.06 12.59 11.99
C SER A 192 -5.02 13.29 11.01
N GLY A 193 -6.33 12.99 11.06
CA GLY A 193 -7.36 13.61 10.18
C GLY A 193 -8.00 12.68 9.14
N ARG A 194 -8.94 13.23 8.35
CA ARG A 194 -9.75 12.47 7.37
C ARG A 194 -8.88 11.80 6.30
N CYS A 195 -9.22 10.57 5.93
CA CYS A 195 -8.57 9.86 4.83
C CYS A 195 -8.99 10.55 3.51
N LYS A 196 -8.03 11.15 2.80
CA LYS A 196 -8.22 11.65 1.43
C LYS A 196 -8.00 10.48 0.47
N GLU A 197 -8.61 10.52 -0.71
CA GLU A 197 -8.32 9.57 -1.78
C GLU A 197 -6.95 9.84 -2.40
N PRO A 198 -6.27 8.81 -2.97
CA PRO A 198 -5.01 9.04 -3.65
C PRO A 198 -5.21 9.91 -4.90
N TYR A 199 -4.24 10.77 -5.18
CA TYR A 199 -4.21 11.71 -6.28
C TYR A 199 -5.51 12.53 -6.43
N ASP A 200 -6.10 12.94 -5.30
CA ASP A 200 -7.38 13.66 -5.26
C ASP A 200 -8.55 12.92 -5.97
N GLY A 201 -8.57 11.60 -5.80
CA GLY A 201 -9.59 10.72 -6.39
C GLY A 201 -9.46 10.54 -7.90
N MET A 202 -8.29 10.86 -8.47
CA MET A 202 -8.01 10.67 -9.90
C MET A 202 -8.05 9.19 -10.30
N VAL A 203 -7.62 8.29 -9.42
CA VAL A 203 -7.65 6.83 -9.60
C VAL A 203 -8.21 6.16 -8.34
N PRO A 204 -8.71 4.91 -8.42
CA PRO A 204 -9.17 4.17 -7.25
C PRO A 204 -8.08 3.92 -6.21
N ALA A 205 -8.50 3.64 -4.97
CA ALA A 205 -7.59 3.49 -3.83
C ALA A 205 -6.58 2.35 -3.99
N ASP A 206 -6.92 1.30 -4.71
CA ASP A 206 -6.10 0.12 -4.97
C ASP A 206 -5.14 0.25 -6.17
N VAL A 207 -5.19 1.39 -6.88
CA VAL A 207 -4.46 1.57 -8.14
C VAL A 207 -3.21 2.41 -7.95
N TRP A 208 -2.10 1.89 -8.46
CA TRP A 208 -0.82 2.57 -8.63
C TRP A 208 -0.09 1.90 -9.79
N VAL A 209 0.83 2.63 -10.43
CA VAL A 209 1.64 2.12 -11.55
C VAL A 209 3.09 2.34 -11.19
N LYS A 210 3.89 1.28 -11.24
CA LYS A 210 5.31 1.38 -10.94
C LYS A 210 6.02 2.29 -11.93
N ASP A 211 6.65 3.35 -11.42
CA ASP A 211 7.50 4.25 -12.20
C ASP A 211 8.93 3.70 -12.24
N GLU A 212 9.17 2.72 -13.11
CA GLU A 212 10.47 2.08 -13.29
C GLU A 212 11.55 3.09 -13.71
N ALA A 213 11.19 4.11 -14.49
CA ALA A 213 12.13 5.15 -14.91
C ALA A 213 12.62 5.98 -13.71
N ARG A 214 11.71 6.36 -12.80
CA ARG A 214 12.07 7.03 -11.55
C ARG A 214 12.92 6.15 -10.65
N ILE A 215 12.56 4.88 -10.48
CA ILE A 215 13.35 3.93 -9.67
C ILE A 215 14.77 3.80 -10.25
N GLN A 216 14.89 3.71 -11.58
CA GLN A 216 16.20 3.60 -12.21
C GLN A 216 17.06 4.86 -11.99
N ARG A 217 16.50 6.08 -12.12
CA ARG A 217 17.23 7.32 -11.80
C ARG A 217 17.72 7.34 -10.34
N ILE A 218 16.88 6.92 -9.39
CA ILE A 218 17.26 6.82 -7.98
C ILE A 218 18.40 5.82 -7.77
N ARG A 219 18.35 4.66 -8.44
CA ARG A 219 19.40 3.64 -8.37
C ARG A 219 20.74 4.14 -8.89
N VAL A 220 20.75 4.72 -10.10
CA VAL A 220 21.95 5.27 -10.77
C VAL A 220 22.58 6.37 -9.90
N TYR A 221 21.78 7.29 -9.37
CA TYR A 221 22.27 8.31 -8.43
C TYR A 221 22.88 7.70 -7.16
N GLY A 222 22.23 6.66 -6.61
CA GLY A 222 22.78 5.93 -5.46
C GLY A 222 24.16 5.32 -5.75
N HIS A 223 24.38 4.83 -6.96
CA HIS A 223 25.66 4.27 -7.40
C HIS A 223 26.70 5.32 -7.81
N ASP A 224 26.38 6.62 -7.73
CA ASP A 224 27.25 7.71 -8.17
C ASP A 224 27.55 7.69 -9.68
N GLU A 225 26.65 7.08 -10.46
CA GLU A 225 26.78 6.93 -11.91
C GLU A 225 26.26 8.16 -12.68
N GLU A 226 25.51 9.05 -12.01
CA GLU A 226 24.97 10.28 -12.58
C GLU A 226 25.35 11.49 -11.71
N GLN A 227 25.81 12.56 -12.37
CA GLN A 227 26.19 13.81 -11.72
C GLN A 227 24.98 14.72 -11.53
N GLY A 228 24.76 15.17 -10.28
CA GLY A 228 23.65 16.07 -9.93
C GLY A 228 22.47 15.35 -9.27
N VAL A 229 21.55 16.12 -8.70
CA VAL A 229 20.37 15.58 -8.02
C VAL A 229 19.35 15.14 -9.08
N PRO A 230 18.94 13.85 -9.13
CA PRO A 230 18.01 13.35 -10.13
C PRO A 230 16.61 13.90 -9.89
N ARG A 231 15.81 13.88 -10.96
CA ARG A 231 14.38 14.14 -10.87
C ARG A 231 13.66 13.01 -10.12
N VAL A 232 13.14 13.30 -8.93
CA VAL A 232 12.48 12.33 -8.03
C VAL A 232 10.96 12.38 -8.05
N GLU A 233 10.33 13.28 -8.82
CA GLU A 233 8.88 13.27 -8.96
C GLU A 233 8.40 12.05 -9.74
N TYR A 234 7.22 11.57 -9.36
CA TYR A 234 6.53 10.49 -10.04
C TYR A 234 5.91 10.96 -11.35
N ASP A 235 6.03 10.18 -12.41
CA ASP A 235 5.36 10.46 -13.67
C ASP A 235 3.85 10.18 -13.57
N ARG A 236 3.07 11.24 -13.35
CA ARG A 236 1.60 11.15 -13.26
C ARG A 236 0.93 10.73 -14.56
N THR A 237 1.61 10.84 -15.71
CA THR A 237 1.03 10.43 -16.99
C THR A 237 0.80 8.91 -17.05
N LEU A 238 1.55 8.14 -16.25
CA LEU A 238 1.36 6.70 -16.06
C LEU A 238 -0.04 6.34 -15.55
N LEU A 239 -0.72 7.27 -14.87
CA LEU A 239 -2.06 7.06 -14.31
C LEU A 239 -3.18 7.41 -15.30
N TYR A 240 -2.89 8.12 -16.39
CA TYR A 240 -3.88 8.59 -17.37
C TYR A 240 -4.75 7.46 -17.98
N PRO A 241 -4.22 6.25 -18.24
CA PRO A 241 -5.05 5.15 -18.72
C PRO A 241 -6.12 4.67 -17.72
N PHE A 242 -6.01 5.06 -16.44
CA PHE A 242 -6.78 4.51 -15.32
C PHE A 242 -7.64 5.56 -14.61
N THR A 243 -7.72 6.78 -15.15
CA THR A 243 -8.41 7.89 -14.51
C THR A 243 -9.92 7.71 -14.53
N THR A 244 -10.57 7.93 -13.39
CA THR A 244 -12.04 7.81 -13.23
C THR A 244 -12.76 9.12 -13.48
N LYS A 245 -12.05 10.26 -13.41
CA LYS A 245 -12.54 11.56 -13.84
C LYS A 245 -12.24 11.70 -15.34
N GLY A 246 -13.29 11.77 -16.15
CA GLY A 246 -13.20 11.82 -17.61
C GLY A 246 -12.43 13.01 -18.16
N ARG A 247 -12.08 12.89 -19.45
CA ARG A 247 -12.20 14.04 -20.35
C ARG A 247 -13.64 14.52 -20.36
#